data_AF-A0A0M9YEY2-F1
#
_entry.id   AF-A0A0M9YEY2-F1
#
_cell.length_a   1.000
_cell.length_b   1.000
_cell.length_c   1.000
_cell.angle_alpha   90.00
_cell.angle_beta   90.00
_cell.angle_gamma   90.00
#
_symmetry.space_group_name_H-M   'P 1'
#
loop_
_entity.id
_entity.type
_entity.pdbx_description
1 polymer ?
#
loop_
_entity_poly.entity_id
_entity_poly.type
_entity_poly.pdbx_seq_one_letter_code
_entity_poly.pdbx_strand_id
1 'polypeptide(L)'
;MATQYPLSGVSRVIHPDGTVDRVEFHDRPQTADETRAFAKYRDLSPLELMRQLRTAEWNADVAQSERDQWKASAQRLQMELAQAERKLAAITPDGWELPKTVRALLAHAEAHGWRSARAWTPRGTDEMLLKVVLGRDALPSDAPSRGAQWRFELTWICVPGSARRARAGLVRTPDRPQWHDAPSVRKIRELIREHSYAKGAA
;
A
#
# COMPACT_ATOMS: atom_id res chain seq x y z
N MET A 1 5.78 15.98 -38.63
CA MET A 1 5.99 17.39 -39.00
C MET A 1 5.53 18.24 -37.82
N ALA A 2 6.39 19.07 -37.25
CA ALA A 2 6.02 19.95 -36.12
C ALA A 2 5.20 21.13 -36.68
N THR A 3 4.01 21.37 -36.12
CA THR A 3 3.16 22.51 -36.50
C THR A 3 3.80 23.80 -36.01
N GLN A 4 4.25 24.66 -36.92
CA GLN A 4 4.79 25.98 -36.58
C GLN A 4 3.64 26.99 -36.51
N TYR A 5 3.41 27.57 -35.34
CA TYR A 5 2.37 28.57 -35.11
C TYR A 5 2.79 29.95 -35.67
N PRO A 6 1.83 30.85 -35.96
CA PRO A 6 2.15 32.19 -36.43
C PRO A 6 2.97 32.97 -35.40
N LEU A 7 3.77 33.93 -35.88
CA LEU A 7 4.54 34.84 -35.03
C LEU A 7 3.60 35.63 -34.12
N SER A 8 3.69 35.40 -32.80
CA SER A 8 2.89 36.06 -31.77
C SER A 8 3.61 37.29 -31.19
N GLY A 9 4.93 37.35 -31.25
CA GLY A 9 5.69 38.49 -30.73
C GLY A 9 7.19 38.43 -31.03
N VAL A 10 7.88 39.53 -30.76
CA VAL A 10 9.34 39.65 -30.89
C VAL A 10 9.88 40.40 -29.67
N SER A 11 10.94 39.89 -29.06
CA SER A 11 11.70 40.58 -28.02
C SER A 11 13.17 40.70 -28.41
N ARG A 12 13.84 41.73 -27.91
CA ARG A 12 15.29 41.92 -28.06
C ARG A 12 15.93 41.76 -26.69
N VAL A 13 16.81 40.77 -26.55
CA VAL A 13 17.61 40.55 -25.34
C VAL A 13 18.95 41.22 -25.58
N ILE A 14 19.26 42.25 -24.79
CA ILE A 14 20.56 42.91 -24.82
C ILE A 14 21.44 42.21 -23.78
N HIS A 15 22.53 41.59 -24.24
CA HIS A 15 23.48 40.90 -23.37
C HIS A 15 24.47 41.90 -22.74
N PRO A 16 25.12 41.53 -21.62
CA PRO A 16 26.08 42.39 -20.94
C PRO A 16 27.29 42.80 -21.79
N ASP A 17 27.62 42.02 -22.81
CA ASP A 17 28.69 42.28 -23.78
C ASP A 17 28.27 43.22 -24.93
N GLY A 18 27.03 43.72 -24.90
CA GLY A 18 26.47 44.62 -25.91
C GLY A 18 25.90 43.93 -27.14
N THR A 19 25.95 42.59 -27.22
CA THR A 19 25.27 41.84 -28.28
C THR A 19 23.76 41.85 -28.07
N VAL A 20 23.00 41.76 -29.16
CA VAL A 20 21.53 41.81 -29.12
C VAL A 20 20.96 40.61 -29.85
N ASP A 21 20.30 39.73 -29.12
CA ASP A 21 19.57 38.60 -29.70
C ASP A 21 18.10 38.96 -29.92
N ARG A 22 17.59 38.56 -31.09
CA ARG A 22 16.16 38.63 -31.40
C ARG A 22 15.52 37.30 -31.06
N VAL A 23 14.57 37.33 -30.13
CA VAL A 23 13.75 36.18 -29.76
C VAL A 23 12.38 36.34 -30.39
N GLU A 24 11.98 35.37 -31.21
CA GLU A 24 10.68 35.31 -31.86
C GLU A 24 9.78 34.33 -31.11
N PHE A 25 8.55 34.76 -30.81
CA PHE A 25 7.54 33.93 -30.14
C PHE A 25 6.53 33.46 -31.17
N HIS A 26 6.21 32.17 -31.15
CA HIS A 26 5.27 31.53 -32.06
C HIS A 26 4.22 30.78 -31.24
N ASP A 27 3.34 31.53 -30.59
CA ASP A 27 2.30 30.96 -29.74
C ASP A 27 1.08 30.55 -30.55
N ARG A 28 0.39 29.52 -30.07
CA ARG A 28 -0.91 29.15 -30.60
C ARG A 28 -1.88 30.34 -30.48
N PRO A 29 -2.73 30.61 -31.48
CA PRO A 29 -3.79 31.60 -31.35
C PRO A 29 -4.67 31.29 -30.13
N GLN A 30 -4.98 32.32 -29.35
CA GLN A 30 -5.86 32.17 -28.19
C GLN A 30 -7.22 31.64 -28.61
N THR A 31 -7.74 30.70 -27.85
CA THR A 31 -9.12 30.22 -27.97
C THR A 31 -10.11 31.29 -27.49
N ALA A 32 -11.38 31.14 -27.84
CA ALA A 32 -12.43 32.05 -27.37
C ALA A 32 -12.55 32.05 -25.83
N ASP A 33 -12.31 30.89 -25.20
CA ASP A 33 -12.34 30.75 -23.74
C ASP A 33 -11.13 31.44 -23.09
N GLU A 34 -9.93 31.27 -23.64
CA GLU A 34 -8.73 32.00 -23.20
C GLU A 34 -8.91 33.51 -23.35
N THR A 35 -9.47 33.96 -24.47
CA THR A 35 -9.74 35.39 -24.72
C THR A 35 -10.68 35.97 -23.67
N ARG A 36 -11.76 35.24 -23.32
CA ARG A 36 -12.70 35.65 -22.28
C ARG A 36 -12.05 35.62 -20.89
N ALA A 37 -11.24 34.60 -20.61
CA ALA A 37 -10.52 34.46 -19.35
C ALA A 37 -9.45 35.55 -19.15
N PHE A 38 -8.80 35.99 -20.22
CA PHE A 38 -7.75 37.00 -20.19
C PHE A 38 -8.26 38.44 -20.25
N ALA A 39 -9.53 38.67 -20.62
CA ALA A 39 -10.13 40.00 -20.67
C ALA A 39 -9.96 40.79 -19.36
N LYS A 40 -10.03 40.12 -18.21
CA LYS A 40 -9.85 40.73 -16.87
C LYS A 40 -8.43 41.20 -16.56
N TYR A 41 -7.44 40.78 -17.35
CA TYR A 41 -6.03 41.13 -17.19
C TYR A 41 -5.57 42.20 -18.20
N ARG A 42 -6.42 42.54 -19.18
CA ARG A 42 -6.09 43.45 -20.29
C ARG A 42 -5.62 44.83 -19.82
N ASP A 43 -6.20 45.33 -18.74
CA ASP A 43 -5.94 46.68 -18.23
C ASP A 43 -4.95 46.70 -17.05
N LEU A 44 -4.36 45.55 -16.72
CA LEU A 44 -3.37 45.48 -15.65
C LEU A 44 -1.99 45.90 -16.16
N SER A 45 -1.26 46.63 -15.31
CA SER A 45 0.15 46.90 -15.57
C SER A 45 0.96 45.58 -15.50
N PRO A 46 2.11 45.50 -16.19
CA PRO A 46 3.00 44.34 -16.07
C PRO A 46 3.39 44.01 -14.63
N LEU A 47 3.50 45.01 -13.75
CA LEU A 47 3.82 44.80 -12.33
C LEU A 47 2.67 44.11 -11.59
N GLU A 48 1.44 44.51 -11.87
CA GLU A 48 0.22 43.92 -11.31
C GLU A 48 0.03 42.48 -11.80
N LEU A 49 0.34 42.19 -13.08
CA LEU A 49 0.37 40.82 -13.61
C LEU A 49 1.38 39.94 -12.86
N MET A 50 2.59 40.45 -12.64
CA MET A 50 3.62 39.71 -11.88
C MET A 50 3.24 39.49 -10.41
N ARG A 51 2.59 40.47 -9.77
CA ARG A 51 2.07 40.32 -8.40
C ARG A 51 1.02 39.21 -8.33
N GLN A 52 0.08 39.20 -9.28
CA GLN A 52 -0.97 38.17 -9.31
C GLN A 52 -0.41 36.78 -9.62
N LEU A 53 0.56 36.67 -10.54
CA LEU A 53 1.24 35.41 -10.83
C LEU A 53 1.93 34.86 -9.57
N ARG A 54 2.70 35.69 -8.86
CA ARG A 54 3.37 35.28 -7.62
C ARG A 54 2.39 34.80 -6.55
N THR A 55 1.26 35.49 -6.39
CA THR A 55 0.21 35.07 -5.46
C THR A 55 -0.41 33.74 -5.89
N ALA A 56 -0.63 33.53 -7.19
CA ALA A 56 -1.17 32.28 -7.71
C ALA A 56 -0.20 31.11 -7.50
N GLU A 57 1.10 31.32 -7.76
CA GLU A 57 2.16 30.34 -7.49
C GLU A 57 2.22 29.99 -6.00
N TRP A 58 2.25 31.00 -5.13
CA TRP A 58 2.23 30.78 -3.68
C TRP A 58 0.98 30.02 -3.23
N ASN A 59 -0.21 30.38 -3.73
CA ASN A 59 -1.45 29.66 -3.42
C ASN A 59 -1.40 28.20 -3.90
N ALA A 60 -0.80 27.93 -5.06
CA ALA A 60 -0.65 26.58 -5.59
C ALA A 60 0.30 25.74 -4.71
N ASP A 61 1.42 26.33 -4.29
CA ASP A 61 2.39 25.68 -3.39
C ASP A 61 1.79 25.36 -2.02
N VAL A 62 1.02 26.30 -1.46
CA VAL A 62 0.30 26.09 -0.19
C VAL A 62 -0.74 24.98 -0.35
N ALA A 63 -1.56 25.03 -1.40
CA ALA A 63 -2.58 24.00 -1.65
C ALA A 63 -1.96 22.60 -1.88
N GLN A 64 -0.81 22.54 -2.55
CA GLN A 64 -0.08 21.29 -2.74
C GLN A 64 0.47 20.76 -1.42
N SER A 65 1.08 21.63 -0.61
CA SER A 65 1.60 21.28 0.72
C SER A 65 0.50 20.78 1.65
N GLU A 66 -0.65 21.47 1.71
CA GLU A 66 -1.82 21.04 2.48
C GLU A 66 -2.32 19.68 2.00
N ARG A 67 -2.47 19.49 0.69
CA ARG A 67 -2.89 18.20 0.11
C ARG A 67 -1.96 17.06 0.52
N ASP A 68 -0.66 17.28 0.50
CA ASP A 68 0.31 16.25 0.86
C ASP A 68 0.28 15.94 2.36
N GLN A 69 0.08 16.95 3.22
CA GLN A 69 -0.18 16.75 4.66
C GLN A 69 -1.46 15.95 4.92
N TRP A 70 -2.54 16.25 4.20
CA TRP A 70 -3.79 15.50 4.27
C TRP A 70 -3.60 14.03 3.84
N LYS A 71 -2.88 13.79 2.74
CA LYS A 71 -2.56 12.43 2.28
C LYS A 71 -1.75 11.66 3.32
N ALA A 72 -0.71 12.28 3.88
CA ALA A 72 0.11 11.66 4.91
C ALA A 72 -0.73 11.30 6.16
N SER A 73 -1.61 12.20 6.58
CA SER A 73 -2.51 11.99 7.72
C SER A 73 -3.53 10.87 7.44
N ALA A 74 -4.12 10.85 6.25
CA ALA A 74 -5.05 9.81 5.82
C ALA A 74 -4.37 8.43 5.78
N GLN A 75 -3.15 8.37 5.24
CA GLN A 75 -2.37 7.13 5.20
C GLN A 75 -2.04 6.62 6.62
N ARG A 76 -1.64 7.52 7.53
CA ARG A 76 -1.39 7.17 8.93
C ARG A 76 -2.66 6.61 9.59
N LEU A 77 -3.79 7.32 9.48
CA LEU A 77 -5.06 6.88 10.06
C LEU A 77 -5.52 5.54 9.48
N GLN A 78 -5.34 5.32 8.17
CA GLN A 78 -5.65 4.04 7.54
C GLN A 78 -4.78 2.90 8.07
N MET A 79 -3.50 3.16 8.33
CA MET A 79 -2.60 2.19 8.96
C MET A 79 -2.99 1.89 10.41
N GLU A 80 -3.34 2.92 11.18
CA GLU A 80 -3.81 2.78 12.57
C GLU A 80 -5.12 2.00 12.65
N LEU A 81 -6.09 2.31 11.78
CA LEU A 81 -7.35 1.58 11.68
C LEU A 81 -7.10 0.12 11.31
N ALA A 82 -6.29 -0.15 10.29
CA ALA A 82 -5.95 -1.51 9.90
C ALA A 82 -5.24 -2.30 11.03
N GLN A 83 -4.45 -1.63 11.87
CA GLN A 83 -3.84 -2.25 13.04
C GLN A 83 -4.88 -2.53 14.13
N ALA A 84 -5.79 -1.60 14.40
CA ALA A 84 -6.87 -1.78 15.38
C ALA A 84 -7.82 -2.91 14.97
N GLU A 85 -8.22 -2.97 13.70
CA GLU A 85 -9.05 -4.05 13.15
C GLU A 85 -8.37 -5.41 13.27
N ARG A 86 -7.07 -5.51 12.99
CA ARG A 86 -6.31 -6.75 13.19
C ARG A 86 -6.26 -7.16 14.66
N LYS A 87 -6.06 -6.21 15.58
CA LYS A 87 -6.07 -6.49 17.03
C LYS A 87 -7.45 -6.99 17.48
N LEU A 88 -8.52 -6.33 17.04
CA LEU A 88 -9.89 -6.74 17.34
C LEU A 88 -10.20 -8.14 16.80
N ALA A 89 -9.86 -8.42 15.53
CA ALA A 89 -10.08 -9.73 14.92
C ALA A 89 -9.26 -10.85 15.59
N ALA A 90 -8.14 -10.52 16.23
CA ALA A 90 -7.32 -11.50 16.96
C ALA A 90 -7.90 -11.87 18.33
N ILE A 91 -8.85 -11.10 18.87
CA ILE A 91 -9.57 -11.43 20.10
C ILE A 91 -10.56 -12.53 19.79
N THR A 92 -10.60 -13.56 20.65
CA THR A 92 -11.63 -14.59 20.55
C THR A 92 -12.96 -13.99 21.01
N PRO A 93 -14.02 -14.01 20.18
CA PRO A 93 -15.32 -13.46 20.58
C PRO A 93 -15.90 -14.16 21.81
N ASP A 94 -16.69 -13.43 22.59
CA ASP A 94 -17.32 -13.98 23.80
C ASP A 94 -18.22 -15.18 23.48
N GLY A 95 -18.13 -16.23 24.29
CA GLY A 95 -18.86 -17.49 24.07
C GLY A 95 -18.27 -18.40 22.99
N TRP A 96 -17.20 -17.98 22.32
CA TRP A 96 -16.49 -18.79 21.33
C TRP A 96 -15.19 -19.36 21.89
N GLU A 97 -14.85 -20.58 21.48
CA GLU A 97 -13.59 -21.22 21.83
C GLU A 97 -12.71 -21.44 20.61
N LEU A 98 -11.40 -21.34 20.82
CA LEU A 98 -10.43 -21.69 19.80
C LEU A 98 -10.41 -23.23 19.61
N PRO A 99 -10.62 -23.75 18.39
CA PRO A 99 -10.63 -25.19 18.16
C PRO A 99 -9.34 -25.87 18.64
N LYS A 100 -9.45 -27.04 19.29
CA LYS A 100 -8.29 -27.76 19.87
C LYS A 100 -7.15 -27.94 18.87
N THR A 101 -7.46 -28.31 17.63
CA THR A 101 -6.49 -28.47 16.54
C THR A 101 -5.76 -27.17 16.21
N VAL A 102 -6.48 -26.04 16.21
CA VAL A 102 -5.88 -24.72 15.96
C VAL A 102 -4.99 -24.33 17.13
N ARG A 103 -5.47 -24.45 18.37
CA ARG A 103 -4.68 -24.16 19.58
C ARG A 103 -3.38 -24.95 19.61
N ALA A 104 -3.43 -26.25 19.31
CA ALA A 104 -2.25 -27.11 19.26
C ALA A 104 -1.28 -26.71 18.15
N LEU A 105 -1.79 -26.31 16.99
CA LEU A 105 -0.98 -25.85 15.87
C LEU A 105 -0.29 -24.50 16.17
N LEU A 106 -1.00 -23.56 16.79
CA LEU A 106 -0.44 -22.26 17.20
C LEU A 106 0.68 -22.45 18.23
N ALA A 107 0.43 -23.26 19.26
CA ALA A 107 1.44 -23.57 20.28
C ALA A 107 2.67 -24.27 19.68
N HIS A 108 2.46 -25.19 18.72
CA HIS A 108 3.55 -25.87 18.01
C HIS A 108 4.38 -24.91 17.14
N ALA A 109 3.74 -23.95 16.49
CA ALA A 109 4.41 -22.91 15.71
C ALA A 109 5.27 -22.00 16.62
N GLU A 110 4.68 -21.48 17.68
CA GLU A 110 5.36 -20.60 18.64
C GLU A 110 6.56 -21.29 19.30
N ALA A 111 6.41 -22.54 19.73
CA ALA A 111 7.49 -23.34 20.31
C ALA A 111 8.68 -23.58 19.37
N HIS A 112 8.53 -23.32 18.07
CA HIS A 112 9.58 -23.48 17.05
C HIS A 112 9.99 -22.13 16.44
N GLY A 113 9.59 -21.02 17.06
CA GLY A 113 9.95 -19.65 16.67
C GLY A 113 9.14 -19.10 15.50
N TRP A 114 8.09 -19.78 15.06
CA TRP A 114 7.23 -19.27 13.99
C TRP A 114 6.26 -18.24 14.52
N ARG A 115 5.98 -17.23 13.71
CA ARG A 115 4.96 -16.22 14.01
C ARG A 115 3.59 -16.73 13.59
N SER A 116 2.58 -16.36 14.35
CA SER A 116 1.20 -16.68 14.03
C SER A 116 0.29 -15.46 14.17
N ALA A 117 -0.76 -15.45 13.37
CA ALA A 117 -1.85 -14.48 13.46
C ALA A 117 -3.18 -15.20 13.31
N ARG A 118 -4.22 -14.67 13.94
CA ARG A 118 -5.58 -15.19 13.84
C ARG A 118 -6.56 -14.04 13.62
N ALA A 119 -7.63 -14.32 12.90
CA ALA A 119 -8.69 -13.37 12.63
C ALA A 119 -10.05 -14.09 12.65
N TRP A 120 -10.92 -13.67 13.55
CA TRP A 120 -12.32 -14.06 13.59
C TRP A 120 -13.15 -13.14 12.71
N THR A 121 -14.09 -13.72 11.95
CA THR A 121 -15.00 -12.97 11.08
C THR A 121 -16.40 -13.59 11.16
N PRO A 122 -17.43 -12.83 11.55
CA PRO A 122 -18.81 -13.32 11.56
C PRO A 122 -19.26 -13.77 10.18
N ARG A 123 -19.99 -14.87 10.11
CA ARG A 123 -20.57 -15.40 8.86
C ARG A 123 -22.02 -15.82 9.11
N GLY A 124 -22.87 -14.85 9.41
CA GLY A 124 -24.25 -15.08 9.83
C GLY A 124 -24.39 -15.11 11.34
N THR A 125 -25.50 -15.64 11.85
CA THR A 125 -25.88 -15.53 13.26
C THR A 125 -25.12 -16.49 14.16
N ASP A 126 -24.92 -17.74 13.72
CA ASP A 126 -24.34 -18.83 14.54
C ASP A 126 -23.06 -19.44 13.95
N GLU A 127 -22.46 -18.77 12.96
CA GLU A 127 -21.25 -19.24 12.29
C GLU A 127 -20.19 -18.14 12.29
N MET A 128 -18.97 -18.54 12.65
CA MET A 128 -17.78 -17.69 12.59
C MET A 128 -16.74 -18.33 11.68
N LEU A 129 -16.07 -17.51 10.88
CA LEU A 129 -14.85 -17.91 10.17
C LEU A 129 -13.64 -17.57 11.03
N LEU A 130 -12.78 -18.55 11.23
CA LEU A 130 -11.49 -18.38 11.86
C LEU A 130 -10.39 -18.55 10.81
N LYS A 131 -9.73 -17.46 10.45
CA LYS A 131 -8.52 -17.47 9.63
C LYS A 131 -7.30 -17.52 10.53
N VAL A 132 -6.38 -18.43 10.24
CA VAL A 132 -5.07 -18.56 10.91
C VAL A 132 -3.98 -18.41 9.87
N VAL A 133 -3.00 -17.57 10.16
CA VAL A 133 -1.80 -17.41 9.36
C VAL A 133 -0.61 -17.84 10.21
N LEU A 134 0.23 -18.70 9.66
CA LEU A 134 1.51 -19.09 10.25
C LEU A 134 2.60 -18.65 9.29
N GLY A 135 3.72 -18.15 9.81
CA GLY A 135 4.84 -17.83 8.94
C GLY A 135 6.15 -17.62 9.66
N ARG A 136 7.20 -17.68 8.86
CA ARG A 136 8.58 -17.46 9.25
C ARG A 136 9.33 -16.95 8.02
N ASP A 137 10.33 -16.10 8.24
CA ASP A 137 11.23 -15.68 7.17
C ASP A 137 12.17 -16.84 6.79
N ALA A 138 12.49 -16.95 5.50
CA ALA A 138 13.44 -17.95 5.02
C ALA A 138 14.83 -17.63 5.59
N LEU A 139 15.51 -18.66 6.12
CA LEU A 139 16.90 -18.54 6.56
C LEU A 139 17.84 -19.00 5.43
N PRO A 140 19.11 -18.57 5.45
CA PRO A 140 20.12 -19.05 4.50
C PRO A 140 20.27 -20.58 4.47
N SER A 141 19.95 -21.26 5.57
CA SER A 141 19.94 -22.72 5.69
C SER A 141 18.79 -23.40 4.93
N ASP A 142 17.77 -22.66 4.50
CA ASP A 142 16.59 -23.17 3.80
C ASP A 142 16.83 -23.29 2.28
N ALA A 143 18.09 -23.32 1.83
CA ALA A 143 18.45 -23.36 0.41
C ALA A 143 17.98 -24.65 -0.29
N PRO A 144 17.47 -24.58 -1.55
CA PRO A 144 17.40 -23.40 -2.42
C PRO A 144 16.14 -22.53 -2.23
N SER A 145 16.26 -21.41 -1.51
CA SER A 145 15.15 -20.48 -1.24
C SER A 145 15.00 -19.41 -2.34
N ARG A 146 14.04 -19.58 -3.26
CA ARG A 146 13.67 -18.53 -4.24
C ARG A 146 12.77 -17.44 -3.65
N GLY A 147 12.03 -17.77 -2.59
CA GLY A 147 11.12 -16.90 -1.86
C GLY A 147 11.67 -16.53 -0.47
N ALA A 148 11.21 -15.39 0.03
CA ALA A 148 11.69 -14.82 1.29
C ALA A 148 11.01 -15.38 2.56
N GLN A 149 9.94 -16.15 2.43
CA GLN A 149 9.15 -16.58 3.59
C GLN A 149 8.46 -17.93 3.39
N TRP A 150 8.31 -18.64 4.50
CA TRP A 150 7.29 -19.66 4.69
C TRP A 150 6.02 -19.00 5.19
N ARG A 151 4.88 -19.28 4.55
CA ARG A 151 3.60 -18.74 4.98
C ARG A 151 2.46 -19.71 4.69
N PHE A 152 1.67 -20.05 5.70
CA PHE A 152 0.47 -20.88 5.59
C PHE A 152 -0.75 -20.05 5.98
N GLU A 153 -1.82 -20.08 5.17
CA GLU A 153 -3.13 -19.50 5.48
C GLU A 153 -4.18 -20.60 5.53
N LEU A 154 -4.77 -20.77 6.70
CA LEU A 154 -5.70 -21.84 7.00
C LEU A 154 -7.02 -21.24 7.50
N THR A 155 -8.14 -21.78 7.05
CA THR A 155 -9.48 -21.27 7.42
C THR A 155 -10.33 -22.38 8.01
N TRP A 156 -10.97 -22.08 9.14
CA TRP A 156 -11.99 -22.91 9.77
C TRP A 156 -13.33 -22.22 9.73
N ILE A 157 -14.37 -23.02 9.57
CA ILE A 157 -15.75 -22.68 9.87
C ILE A 157 -16.00 -23.18 11.29
N CYS A 158 -16.40 -22.28 12.17
CA CYS A 158 -16.67 -22.53 13.57
C CYS A 158 -18.16 -22.31 13.82
N VAL A 159 -18.77 -23.27 14.53
CA VAL A 159 -20.09 -23.16 15.16
C VAL A 159 -19.92 -23.51 16.64
N PRO A 160 -20.85 -23.16 17.54
CA PRO A 160 -20.74 -23.53 18.94
C PRO A 160 -20.51 -25.04 19.11
N GLY A 161 -19.42 -25.41 19.81
CA GLY A 161 -19.04 -26.80 20.07
C GLY A 161 -18.41 -27.57 18.89
N SER A 162 -18.32 -27.00 17.69
CA SER A 162 -17.74 -27.69 16.52
C SER A 162 -16.98 -26.77 15.58
N ALA A 163 -15.91 -27.28 14.99
CA ALA A 163 -15.17 -26.54 13.97
C ALA A 163 -14.66 -27.49 12.89
N ARG A 164 -14.80 -27.08 11.64
CA ARG A 164 -14.33 -27.82 10.46
C ARG A 164 -13.46 -26.94 9.58
N ARG A 165 -12.52 -27.54 8.85
CA ARG A 165 -11.71 -26.79 7.89
C ARG A 165 -12.62 -26.38 6.72
N ALA A 166 -12.55 -25.11 6.31
CA ALA A 166 -13.42 -24.58 5.25
C ALA A 166 -13.06 -25.12 3.86
N ARG A 167 -11.75 -25.21 3.58
CA ARG A 167 -11.15 -25.69 2.33
C ARG A 167 -9.70 -26.11 2.55
N ALA A 168 -9.03 -26.60 1.50
CA ALA A 168 -7.58 -26.65 1.46
C ALA A 168 -7.03 -25.25 1.77
N GLY A 169 -6.03 -25.18 2.66
CA GLY A 169 -5.39 -23.90 2.97
C GLY A 169 -4.57 -23.40 1.79
N LEU A 170 -3.97 -22.22 1.93
CA LEU A 170 -2.98 -21.72 1.00
C LEU A 170 -1.61 -21.72 1.65
N VAL A 171 -0.56 -21.96 0.88
CA VAL A 171 0.83 -21.86 1.33
C VAL A 171 1.68 -21.15 0.29
N ARG A 172 2.69 -20.44 0.79
CA ARG A 172 3.88 -20.01 0.05
C ARG A 172 5.09 -20.57 0.77
N THR A 173 5.98 -21.21 0.03
CA THR A 173 7.25 -21.70 0.55
C THR A 173 8.41 -20.99 -0.16
N PRO A 174 9.63 -21.02 0.38
CA PRO A 174 10.79 -20.49 -0.30
C PRO A 174 11.03 -21.14 -1.67
N ASP A 175 10.80 -22.45 -1.81
CA ASP A 175 10.94 -23.13 -3.11
C ASP A 175 9.86 -22.70 -4.12
N ARG A 176 8.65 -22.42 -3.63
CA ARG A 176 7.49 -22.03 -4.44
C ARG A 176 6.85 -20.75 -3.88
N PRO A 177 7.34 -19.57 -4.30
CA PRO A 177 6.92 -18.28 -3.72
C PRO A 177 5.50 -17.84 -4.11
N GLN A 178 4.86 -18.54 -5.06
CA GLN A 178 3.46 -18.30 -5.44
C GLN A 178 2.51 -19.03 -4.50
N TRP A 179 1.30 -18.50 -4.29
CA TRP A 179 0.28 -19.21 -3.49
C TRP A 179 -0.13 -20.50 -4.17
N HIS A 180 -0.16 -21.58 -3.41
CA HIS A 180 -0.69 -22.87 -3.85
C HIS A 180 -1.37 -23.59 -2.69
N ASP A 181 -1.96 -24.75 -2.97
CA ASP A 181 -2.66 -25.53 -1.95
C ASP A 181 -1.72 -25.92 -0.80
N ALA A 182 -2.19 -25.67 0.42
CA ALA A 182 -1.49 -26.02 1.64
C ALA A 182 -1.63 -27.52 1.92
N PRO A 183 -0.57 -28.16 2.45
CA PRO A 183 -0.64 -29.54 2.84
C PRO A 183 -1.54 -29.75 4.08
N SER A 184 -1.65 -31.00 4.51
CA SER A 184 -2.39 -31.37 5.72
C SER A 184 -1.78 -30.72 6.98
N VAL A 185 -2.60 -30.49 8.02
CA VAL A 185 -2.11 -29.90 9.29
C VAL A 185 -0.97 -30.71 9.90
N ARG A 186 -1.01 -32.04 9.76
CA ARG A 186 0.08 -32.93 10.19
C ARG A 186 1.39 -32.60 9.48
N LYS A 187 1.35 -32.50 8.15
CA LYS A 187 2.55 -32.18 7.35
C LYS A 187 3.06 -30.76 7.62
N ILE A 188 2.16 -29.80 7.89
CA ILE A 188 2.54 -28.46 8.32
C ILE A 188 3.34 -28.51 9.64
N ARG A 189 2.90 -29.31 10.63
CA ARG A 189 3.64 -29.46 11.90
C ARG A 189 5.02 -30.09 11.72
N GLU A 190 5.15 -31.04 10.80
CA GLU A 190 6.44 -31.63 10.42
C GLU A 190 7.36 -30.57 9.82
N LEU A 191 6.88 -29.76 8.86
CA LEU A 191 7.65 -28.68 8.25
C LEU A 191 8.07 -27.61 9.26
N ILE A 192 7.19 -27.22 10.18
CA ILE A 192 7.52 -26.25 11.25
C ILE A 192 8.66 -26.78 12.13
N ARG A 193 8.69 -28.09 12.38
CA ARG A 193 9.75 -28.75 13.16
C ARG A 193 11.07 -28.82 12.40
N GLU A 194 11.02 -29.20 11.14
CA GLU A 194 12.19 -29.28 10.25
C GLU A 194 12.82 -27.88 10.04
N HIS A 195 11.98 -26.85 9.90
CA HIS A 195 12.40 -25.46 9.73
C HIS A 195 12.11 -24.63 10.97
N SER A 196 12.63 -25.06 12.13
CA SER A 196 12.57 -24.29 13.38
C SER A 196 13.65 -23.20 13.40
N TYR A 197 13.39 -22.05 14.01
CA TYR A 197 14.48 -21.11 14.29
C TYR A 197 15.42 -21.82 15.26
N ALA A 198 16.68 -22.06 14.87
CA ALA A 198 17.66 -22.62 15.77
C ALA A 198 17.72 -21.72 17.02
N LYS A 199 17.63 -22.33 18.21
CA LYS A 199 17.76 -21.65 19.51
C LYS A 199 19.00 -20.75 19.47
N GLY A 200 18.83 -19.44 19.31
CA GLY A 200 19.94 -18.48 19.37
C GLY A 200 19.93 -17.30 18.39
N ALA A 201 19.03 -17.24 17.40
CA ALA A 201 18.92 -16.07 16.54
C ALA A 201 17.77 -15.17 17.01
N ALA A 202 18.09 -14.27 17.96
CA ALA A 202 17.22 -13.16 18.37
C ALA A 202 17.44 -11.96 17.45
#